data_AF-A0A7S3ISU5-F1
#
_entry.id   AF-A0A7S3ISU5-F1
#
_cell.length_a   1.000
_cell.length_b   1.000
_cell.length_c   1.000
_cell.angle_alpha   90.00
_cell.angle_beta   90.00
_cell.angle_gamma   90.00
#
_symmetry.space_group_name_H-M   'P 1'
#
loop_
_entity.id
_entity.type
_entity.pdbx_description
1 polymer ?
#
loop_
_entity_poly.entity_id
_entity_poly.type
_entity_poly.pdbx_seq_one_letter_code
_entity_poly.pdbx_strand_id
1 'polypeptide(L)'
;MDAIYPGTFNISKVKWGAKFDYEYVENYKVLQSAFDKNGIKKHIEVDKLVKAKYQDNLEFCQWIKRFFDLNYSGEPYNAYERRKGQQLYYIMGGNKVAPPPKKGGVGASSGKVYSGKSAVASSGIGAGASAGAGGGFKKVSGGAPGAKAEEVKQLEEQVAELKMNNDTLDREREFYFGKLRDIEEMLQKRGLEQDSLGSEVLKILYAAEEEQVSVDEKGNLTITQSNNAESGAPMEQ
;
A
#
# COMPACT_ATOMS: atom_id res chain seq x y z
N MET A 1 11.33 1.15 17.80
CA MET A 1 12.13 0.97 19.03
C MET A 1 13.62 1.02 18.76
N ASP A 2 14.23 0.06 18.05
CA ASP A 2 15.70 0.10 17.77
C ASP A 2 16.17 1.40 17.10
N ALA A 3 15.35 1.98 16.21
CA ALA A 3 15.63 3.26 15.56
C ALA A 3 15.54 4.48 16.50
N ILE A 4 14.64 4.45 17.50
CA ILE A 4 14.40 5.58 18.42
C ILE A 4 15.40 5.52 19.59
N TYR A 5 15.66 4.31 20.09
CA TYR A 5 16.54 4.05 21.23
C TYR A 5 17.61 3.01 20.86
N PRO A 6 18.64 3.41 20.09
CA PRO A 6 19.70 2.49 19.66
C PRO A 6 20.33 1.74 20.84
N GLY A 7 20.50 0.42 20.68
CA GLY A 7 21.16 -0.44 21.69
C GLY A 7 20.26 -0.90 22.84
N THR A 8 19.06 -0.33 23.01
CA THR A 8 18.13 -0.77 24.07
C THR A 8 17.25 -1.94 23.63
N PHE A 9 17.02 -2.07 22.32
CA PHE A 9 16.20 -3.12 21.72
C PHE A 9 17.06 -4.32 21.35
N ASN A 10 16.75 -5.50 21.90
CA ASN A 10 17.53 -6.71 21.67
C ASN A 10 17.12 -7.41 20.37
N ILE A 11 17.64 -6.92 19.24
CA ILE A 11 17.26 -7.39 17.91
C ILE A 11 17.64 -8.85 17.64
N SER A 12 18.67 -9.38 18.31
CA SER A 12 19.13 -10.77 18.11
C SER A 12 18.21 -11.81 18.75
N LYS A 13 17.39 -11.41 19.74
CA LYS A 13 16.37 -12.27 20.35
C LYS A 13 15.06 -12.31 19.56
N VAL A 14 14.90 -11.46 18.55
CA VAL A 14 13.68 -11.42 17.74
C VAL A 14 13.65 -12.61 16.78
N LYS A 15 12.55 -13.37 16.83
CA LYS A 15 12.24 -14.45 15.89
C LYS A 15 11.59 -13.87 14.62
N TRP A 16 12.42 -13.58 13.62
CA TRP A 16 11.98 -13.01 12.32
C TRP A 16 11.14 -13.96 11.47
N GLY A 17 11.33 -15.28 11.66
CA GLY A 17 10.59 -16.34 11.00
C GLY A 17 9.44 -16.93 11.81
N ALA A 18 8.94 -16.20 12.82
CA ALA A 18 7.84 -16.67 13.67
C ALA A 18 6.58 -16.98 12.84
N LYS A 19 5.96 -18.13 13.12
CA LYS A 19 4.78 -18.64 12.43
C LYS A 19 3.61 -18.93 13.36
N PHE A 20 3.90 -19.15 14.64
CA PHE A 20 2.92 -19.57 15.63
C PHE A 20 2.73 -18.51 16.72
N ASP A 21 1.52 -18.45 17.29
CA ASP A 21 1.13 -17.48 18.32
C ASP A 21 2.14 -17.39 19.48
N TYR A 22 2.64 -18.53 19.96
CA TYR A 22 3.61 -18.57 21.07
C TYR A 22 4.96 -17.91 20.72
N GLU A 23 5.36 -17.93 19.45
CA GLU A 23 6.58 -17.26 18.98
C GLU A 23 6.38 -15.74 18.90
N TYR A 24 5.16 -15.29 18.56
CA TYR A 24 4.81 -13.88 18.61
C TYR A 24 4.83 -13.35 20.05
N VAL A 25 4.35 -14.13 21.03
CA VAL A 25 4.43 -13.79 22.46
C VAL A 25 5.88 -13.54 22.88
N GLU A 26 6.83 -14.37 22.47
CA GLU A 26 8.25 -14.16 22.75
C GLU A 26 8.79 -12.86 22.15
N ASN A 27 8.40 -12.54 20.91
CA ASN A 27 8.76 -11.28 20.28
C ASN A 27 8.18 -10.07 21.03
N TYR A 28 6.92 -10.15 21.49
CA TYR A 28 6.32 -9.09 22.30
C TYR A 28 7.02 -8.91 23.66
N LYS A 29 7.55 -9.98 24.28
CA LYS A 29 8.37 -9.87 25.49
C LYS A 29 9.66 -9.07 25.26
N VAL A 30 10.29 -9.22 24.09
CA VAL A 30 11.45 -8.39 23.70
C VAL A 30 11.05 -6.92 23.59
N LEU A 31 9.86 -6.65 23.04
CA LEU A 31 9.31 -5.29 22.93
C LEU A 31 9.00 -4.68 24.31
N GLN A 32 8.31 -5.41 25.18
CA GLN A 32 8.01 -4.99 26.56
C GLN A 32 9.31 -4.67 27.33
N SER A 33 10.31 -5.54 27.23
CA SER A 33 11.63 -5.29 27.86
C SER A 33 12.28 -4.00 27.39
N ALA A 34 12.07 -3.60 26.13
CA ALA A 34 12.55 -2.33 25.61
C ALA A 34 11.72 -1.15 26.09
N PHE A 35 10.41 -1.33 26.31
CA PHE A 35 9.55 -0.29 26.87
C PHE A 35 9.95 0.01 28.31
N ASP A 36 10.13 -1.03 29.12
CA ASP A 36 10.53 -0.90 30.53
C ASP A 36 11.87 -0.17 30.67
N LYS A 37 12.87 -0.54 29.85
CA LYS A 37 14.19 0.12 29.84
C LYS A 37 14.15 1.60 29.47
N ASN A 38 13.20 1.99 28.62
CA ASN A 38 13.05 3.37 28.15
C ASN A 38 11.94 4.12 28.90
N GLY A 39 11.37 3.54 29.97
CA GLY A 39 10.34 4.18 30.79
C GLY A 39 8.99 4.38 30.09
N ILE A 40 8.70 3.62 29.03
CA ILE A 40 7.47 3.74 28.24
C ILE A 40 6.32 3.02 28.95
N LYS A 41 5.40 3.76 29.55
CA LYS A 41 4.28 3.22 30.36
C LYS A 41 3.08 2.69 29.56
N LYS A 42 3.18 2.57 28.24
CA LYS A 42 2.07 2.05 27.41
C LYS A 42 1.90 0.56 27.66
N HIS A 43 0.73 0.17 28.17
CA HIS A 43 0.35 -1.23 28.27
C HIS A 43 0.18 -1.85 26.88
N ILE A 44 0.76 -3.04 26.68
CA ILE A 44 0.69 -3.82 25.44
C ILE A 44 -0.17 -5.06 25.70
N GLU A 45 -1.34 -5.12 25.07
CA GLU A 45 -2.27 -6.25 25.20
C GLU A 45 -1.85 -7.42 24.31
N VAL A 46 -0.78 -8.12 24.73
CA VAL A 46 -0.14 -9.18 23.94
C VAL A 46 -1.14 -10.25 23.49
N ASP A 47 -2.03 -10.71 24.38
CA ASP A 47 -2.99 -11.78 24.08
C ASP A 47 -3.95 -11.42 22.93
N LYS A 48 -4.30 -10.13 22.78
CA LYS A 48 -5.12 -9.66 21.67
C LYS A 48 -4.30 -9.50 20.39
N LEU A 49 -3.10 -8.94 20.52
CA LEU A 49 -2.21 -8.66 19.39
C LEU A 49 -1.73 -9.94 18.69
N VAL A 50 -1.37 -10.98 19.45
CA VAL A 50 -0.89 -12.26 18.87
C VAL A 50 -1.94 -13.00 18.06
N LYS A 51 -3.23 -12.69 18.25
CA LYS A 51 -4.32 -13.24 17.45
C LYS A 51 -4.48 -12.56 16.09
N ALA A 52 -3.66 -11.56 15.79
CA ALA A 52 -3.67 -10.83 14.53
C ALA A 52 -5.07 -10.29 14.13
N LYS A 53 -5.89 -9.94 15.13
CA LYS A 53 -7.17 -9.26 14.90
C LYS A 53 -6.92 -7.84 14.42
N TYR A 54 -7.62 -7.44 13.37
CA TYR A 54 -7.42 -6.16 12.68
C TYR A 54 -7.51 -4.96 13.63
N GLN A 55 -8.60 -4.87 14.42
CA GLN A 55 -8.88 -3.72 15.29
C GLN A 55 -7.75 -3.50 16.33
N ASP A 56 -7.41 -4.53 17.10
CA ASP A 56 -6.39 -4.43 18.16
C ASP A 56 -5.00 -4.09 17.60
N ASN A 57 -4.64 -4.69 16.46
CA ASN A 57 -3.35 -4.45 15.81
C ASN A 57 -3.28 -3.05 15.19
N LEU A 58 -4.38 -2.58 14.58
CA LEU A 58 -4.45 -1.24 14.00
C LEU A 58 -4.29 -0.17 15.08
N GLU A 59 -5.01 -0.28 16.20
CA GLU A 59 -4.90 0.67 17.31
C GLU A 59 -3.46 0.74 17.83
N PHE A 60 -2.81 -0.41 18.00
CA PHE A 60 -1.42 -0.47 18.45
C PHE A 60 -0.45 0.14 17.44
N CYS A 61 -0.64 -0.12 16.14
CA CYS A 61 0.15 0.50 15.07
C CYS A 61 -0.01 2.02 15.03
N GLN A 62 -1.24 2.54 15.16
CA GLN A 62 -1.51 3.98 15.22
C GLN A 62 -0.76 4.62 16.40
N TRP A 63 -0.81 3.99 17.57
CA TRP A 63 -0.07 4.47 18.73
C TRP A 63 1.44 4.44 18.50
N ILE A 64 2.00 3.36 17.94
CA ILE A 64 3.44 3.27 17.61
C ILE A 64 3.84 4.37 16.63
N LYS A 65 3.03 4.65 15.60
CA LYS A 65 3.32 5.70 14.62
C LYS A 65 3.40 7.06 15.30
N ARG A 66 2.39 7.42 16.09
CA ARG A 66 2.39 8.67 16.86
C ARG A 66 3.59 8.74 17.81
N PHE A 67 3.90 7.64 18.51
CA PHE A 67 5.06 7.58 19.39
C PHE A 67 6.37 7.77 18.62
N PHE A 68 6.50 7.15 17.45
CA PHE A 68 7.68 7.29 16.60
C PHE A 68 7.87 8.73 16.13
N ASP A 69 6.82 9.36 15.63
CA ASP A 69 6.87 10.75 15.12
C ASP A 69 7.31 11.75 16.18
N LEU A 70 6.92 11.51 17.44
CA LEU A 70 7.26 12.40 18.56
C LEU A 70 8.68 12.19 19.12
N ASN A 71 9.27 11.00 18.93
CA ASN A 71 10.51 10.61 19.62
C ASN A 71 11.68 10.34 18.68
N TYR A 72 11.44 10.16 17.37
CA TYR A 72 12.50 9.85 16.43
C TYR A 72 13.34 11.08 16.07
N SER A 73 14.66 10.95 16.15
CA SER A 73 15.61 12.05 15.91
C SER A 73 15.84 12.36 14.41
N GLY A 74 15.32 11.53 13.51
CA GLY A 74 15.53 11.68 12.05
C GLY A 74 16.82 11.04 11.51
N GLU A 75 17.63 10.43 12.38
CA GLU A 75 18.88 9.77 11.99
C GLU A 75 18.65 8.61 11.01
N PRO A 76 19.45 8.45 9.94
CA PRO A 76 19.27 7.36 8.99
C PRO A 76 19.33 5.98 9.68
N TYR A 77 18.30 5.15 9.47
CA TYR A 77 18.22 3.82 10.08
C TYR A 77 18.03 2.72 9.03
N ASN A 78 19.01 1.81 8.91
CA ASN A 78 18.95 0.68 8.00
C ASN A 78 18.43 -0.60 8.69
N ALA A 79 17.12 -0.85 8.60
CA ALA A 79 16.51 -2.01 9.22
C ALA A 79 17.01 -3.36 8.67
N TYR A 80 17.42 -3.43 7.39
CA TYR A 80 17.83 -4.68 6.76
C TYR A 80 19.16 -5.19 7.31
N GLU A 81 20.14 -4.31 7.43
CA GLU A 81 21.45 -4.61 8.02
C GLU A 81 21.34 -4.96 9.50
N ARG A 82 20.47 -4.24 10.23
CA ARG A 82 20.20 -4.52 11.65
C ARG A 82 19.64 -5.92 11.87
N ARG A 83 18.85 -6.42 10.91
CA ARG A 83 18.34 -7.80 10.89
C ARG A 83 19.32 -8.84 10.34
N LYS A 84 20.52 -8.44 9.90
CA LYS A 84 21.51 -9.34 9.28
C LYS A 84 20.94 -10.16 8.11
N GLY A 85 20.06 -9.55 7.31
CA GLY A 85 19.45 -10.20 6.15
C GLY A 85 18.39 -11.27 6.47
N GLN A 86 17.92 -11.36 7.71
CA GLN A 86 16.79 -12.22 8.06
C GLN A 86 15.53 -11.80 7.29
N GLN A 87 14.86 -12.79 6.67
CA GLN A 87 13.62 -12.55 5.93
C GLN A 87 12.43 -12.36 6.87
N LEU A 88 11.51 -11.49 6.47
CA LEU A 88 10.27 -11.20 7.17
C LEU A 88 9.15 -12.10 6.66
N TYR A 89 8.45 -12.78 7.56
CA TYR A 89 7.22 -13.46 7.22
C TYR A 89 6.02 -12.57 7.55
N TYR A 90 5.03 -12.56 6.67
CA TYR A 90 3.79 -11.82 6.86
C TYR A 90 2.72 -12.75 7.44
N ILE A 91 2.03 -12.28 8.48
CA ILE A 91 0.84 -12.95 9.00
C ILE A 91 -0.31 -12.66 8.03
N MET A 92 -0.73 -13.68 7.31
CA MET A 92 -1.92 -13.67 6.47
C MET A 92 -3.08 -14.13 7.36
N GLY A 93 -4.17 -13.35 7.39
CA GLY A 93 -5.32 -13.62 8.27
C GLY A 93 -5.74 -15.11 8.31
N GLY A 94 -6.14 -15.58 9.49
CA GLY A 94 -6.51 -16.99 9.72
C GLY A 94 -5.33 -17.93 9.97
N ASN A 95 -4.36 -17.53 10.80
CA ASN A 95 -3.19 -18.34 11.20
C ASN A 95 -2.28 -18.79 10.04
N LYS A 96 -2.35 -18.13 8.89
CA LYS A 96 -1.46 -18.40 7.76
C LYS A 96 -0.27 -17.46 7.81
N VAL A 97 0.90 -17.93 7.40
CA VAL A 97 2.08 -17.08 7.23
C VAL A 97 2.64 -17.26 5.83
N ALA A 98 2.99 -16.15 5.20
CA ALA A 98 3.60 -16.14 3.88
C ALA A 98 5.02 -15.58 3.96
N PRO A 99 5.99 -16.17 3.23
CA PRO A 99 7.28 -15.52 3.02
C PRO A 99 7.07 -14.18 2.29
N PRO A 100 8.04 -13.27 2.34
CA PRO A 100 7.91 -12.03 1.61
C PRO A 100 7.87 -12.34 0.11
N PRO A 101 7.11 -11.59 -0.70
CA PRO A 101 7.02 -11.86 -2.13
C PRO A 101 8.44 -11.86 -2.70
N LYS A 102 8.84 -13.00 -3.29
CA LYS A 102 10.14 -13.10 -3.96
C LYS A 102 10.13 -12.09 -5.09
N LYS A 103 10.86 -10.98 -4.95
CA LYS A 103 11.29 -10.21 -6.11
C LYS A 103 11.99 -11.20 -7.04
N GLY A 104 11.42 -11.41 -8.22
CA GLY A 104 12.04 -12.22 -9.28
C GLY A 104 13.49 -11.79 -9.45
N GLY A 105 14.38 -12.78 -9.56
CA GLY A 105 15.81 -12.57 -9.54
C GLY A 105 16.28 -11.59 -10.62
N VAL A 106 16.98 -10.56 -10.19
CA VAL A 106 18.04 -9.93 -10.98
C VAL A 106 19.27 -9.95 -10.08
N GLY A 107 20.36 -10.51 -10.61
CA GLY A 107 21.53 -10.97 -9.86
C GLY A 107 22.24 -9.91 -9.02
N ALA A 108 23.08 -10.42 -8.13
CA ALA A 108 24.04 -9.63 -7.37
C ALA A 108 24.81 -8.69 -8.32
N SER A 109 24.64 -7.39 -8.10
CA SER A 109 25.61 -6.39 -8.54
C SER A 109 25.93 -5.50 -7.35
N SER A 110 27.21 -5.49 -7.02
CA SER A 110 27.86 -4.55 -6.13
C SER A 110 27.45 -3.12 -6.47
N GLY A 111 27.34 -2.30 -5.42
CA GLY A 111 26.77 -0.95 -5.47
C GLY A 111 27.09 -0.16 -6.73
N LYS A 112 26.04 0.34 -7.37
CA LYS A 112 26.14 1.44 -8.31
C LYS A 112 25.33 2.60 -7.76
N VAL A 113 26.06 3.61 -7.32
CA VAL A 113 25.58 4.96 -7.05
C VAL A 113 24.92 5.43 -8.34
N TYR A 114 23.60 5.69 -8.31
CA TYR A 114 22.91 6.22 -9.47
C TYR A 114 22.64 7.71 -9.27
N SER A 115 23.43 8.51 -9.99
CA SER A 115 22.95 9.76 -10.57
C SER A 115 22.13 9.40 -11.81
N GLY A 116 20.93 9.96 -11.97
CA GLY A 116 20.17 9.77 -13.19
C GLY A 116 18.98 10.71 -13.29
N LYS A 117 19.18 11.81 -14.03
CA LYS A 117 18.10 12.62 -14.59
C LYS A 117 17.25 11.76 -15.52
N SER A 118 15.93 11.88 -15.42
CA SER A 118 14.98 11.47 -16.45
C SER A 118 15.05 12.40 -17.65
N ALA A 119 14.85 11.86 -18.85
CA ALA A 119 14.10 12.57 -19.88
C ALA A 119 13.48 11.57 -20.86
N VAL A 120 12.18 11.77 -21.07
CA VAL A 120 11.31 11.20 -22.09
C VAL A 120 11.74 11.70 -23.47
N ALA A 121 11.50 10.93 -24.53
CA ALA A 121 11.23 11.48 -25.86
C ALA A 121 10.51 10.47 -26.73
N SER A 122 9.34 10.88 -27.21
CA SER A 122 8.61 10.32 -28.33
C SER A 122 9.26 10.69 -29.66
N SER A 123 8.93 9.89 -30.67
CA SER A 123 9.41 9.83 -32.04
C SER A 123 9.57 11.16 -32.80
N GLY A 124 10.66 11.24 -33.56
CA GLY A 124 10.86 12.20 -34.66
C GLY A 124 12.10 11.83 -35.46
N ILE A 125 11.91 11.34 -36.69
CA ILE A 125 12.95 10.92 -37.64
C ILE A 125 13.57 12.14 -38.32
N GLY A 126 14.89 12.17 -38.49
CA GLY A 126 15.56 13.11 -39.40
C GLY A 126 17.08 13.12 -39.28
N ALA A 127 17.74 12.56 -40.29
CA ALA A 127 19.19 12.41 -40.42
C ALA A 127 19.94 13.74 -40.66
N GLY A 128 21.23 13.79 -40.32
CA GLY A 128 22.14 14.85 -40.76
C GLY A 128 23.50 14.81 -40.06
N ALA A 129 24.57 14.75 -40.86
CA ALA A 129 25.96 14.52 -40.47
C ALA A 129 26.71 15.77 -39.94
N SER A 130 27.84 15.51 -39.26
CA SER A 130 29.18 16.10 -39.48
C SER A 130 29.94 16.50 -38.20
N ALA A 131 31.26 16.43 -38.33
CA ALA A 131 32.30 16.49 -37.31
C ALA A 131 32.60 17.91 -36.78
N GLY A 132 33.23 18.01 -35.61
CA GLY A 132 33.82 19.26 -35.12
C GLY A 132 34.41 19.16 -33.72
N ALA A 133 35.65 19.63 -33.57
CA ALA A 133 36.52 19.46 -32.42
C ALA A 133 36.32 20.50 -31.29
N GLY A 134 36.74 20.11 -30.08
CA GLY A 134 37.50 20.96 -29.15
C GLY A 134 36.76 22.01 -28.30
N GLY A 135 37.16 22.10 -27.03
CA GLY A 135 36.97 23.30 -26.19
C GLY A 135 36.21 23.04 -24.90
N GLY A 136 36.93 22.83 -23.79
CA GLY A 136 36.33 22.77 -22.46
C GLY A 136 36.09 24.15 -21.87
N PHE A 137 35.02 24.33 -21.08
CA PHE A 137 34.94 25.39 -20.06
C PHE A 137 34.02 25.00 -18.89
N LYS A 138 34.63 25.07 -17.70
CA LYS A 138 34.19 25.63 -16.41
C LYS A 138 32.77 25.35 -15.88
N LYS A 139 32.78 24.58 -14.78
CA LYS A 139 31.74 24.39 -13.76
C LYS A 139 31.38 25.72 -13.08
N VAL A 140 30.09 26.08 -13.06
CA VAL A 140 29.52 27.08 -12.14
C VAL A 140 28.54 26.37 -11.19
N SER A 141 28.82 26.51 -9.91
CA SER A 141 27.98 26.18 -8.76
C SER A 141 26.94 27.27 -8.51
N GLY A 142 25.73 26.91 -8.10
CA GLY A 142 24.82 27.87 -7.48
C GLY A 142 23.36 27.45 -7.46
N GLY A 143 22.98 26.61 -6.50
CA GLY A 143 21.57 26.31 -6.18
C GLY A 143 21.49 25.41 -4.95
N ALA A 144 20.96 25.93 -3.84
CA ALA A 144 20.88 25.24 -2.55
C ALA A 144 20.12 23.89 -2.69
N PRO A 145 20.71 22.74 -2.31
CA PRO A 145 20.14 21.42 -2.57
C PRO A 145 19.07 20.96 -1.55
N GLY A 146 18.79 21.73 -0.50
CA GLY A 146 17.97 21.28 0.64
C GLY A 146 16.46 21.22 0.39
N ALA A 147 15.86 22.22 -0.27
CA ALA A 147 14.40 22.30 -0.40
C ALA A 147 13.80 21.30 -1.40
N LYS A 148 14.51 21.03 -2.51
CA LYS A 148 14.05 20.08 -3.54
C LYS A 148 14.23 18.62 -3.13
N ALA A 149 15.21 18.31 -2.29
CA ALA A 149 15.43 16.94 -1.82
C ALA A 149 14.31 16.47 -0.88
N GLU A 150 13.80 17.36 -0.03
CA GLU A 150 12.72 17.02 0.90
C GLU A 150 11.37 16.87 0.19
N GLU A 151 11.09 17.69 -0.83
CA GLU A 151 9.90 17.57 -1.68
C GLU A 151 9.91 16.25 -2.48
N VAL A 152 11.06 15.86 -3.04
CA VAL A 152 11.23 14.57 -3.73
C VAL A 152 10.96 13.39 -2.79
N LYS A 153 11.46 13.46 -1.55
CA LYS A 153 11.23 12.41 -0.55
C LYS A 153 9.76 12.29 -0.15
N GLN A 154 9.07 13.42 0.06
CA GLN A 154 7.63 13.41 0.36
C GLN A 154 6.81 12.84 -0.79
N LEU A 155 7.16 13.19 -2.03
CA LEU A 155 6.51 12.62 -3.22
C LEU A 155 6.77 11.11 -3.36
N GLU A 156 7.98 10.64 -3.04
CA GLU A 156 8.30 9.21 -3.02
C GLU A 156 7.48 8.43 -1.97
N GLU A 157 7.28 9.01 -0.78
CA GLU A 157 6.42 8.44 0.25
C GLU A 157 4.96 8.37 -0.18
N GLN A 158 4.41 9.44 -0.77
CA GLN A 158 3.04 9.45 -1.31
C GLN A 158 2.86 8.41 -2.42
N VAL A 159 3.84 8.26 -3.31
CA VAL A 159 3.80 7.23 -4.37
C VAL A 159 3.82 5.82 -3.77
N ALA A 160 4.58 5.59 -2.70
CA ALA A 160 4.59 4.30 -2.02
C ALA A 160 3.25 4.01 -1.34
N GLU A 161 2.65 4.99 -0.66
CA GLU A 161 1.34 4.87 -0.02
C GLU A 161 0.23 4.62 -1.04
N LEU A 162 0.18 5.42 -2.12
CA LEU A 162 -0.80 5.23 -3.20
C LEU A 162 -0.71 3.85 -3.84
N LYS A 163 0.51 3.30 -4.00
CA LYS A 163 0.68 1.93 -4.49
C LYS A 163 0.11 0.90 -3.52
N MET A 164 0.38 1.03 -2.22
CA MET A 164 -0.18 0.12 -1.21
C MET A 164 -1.71 0.21 -1.12
N ASN A 165 -2.26 1.42 -1.29
CA ASN A 165 -3.70 1.64 -1.34
C ASN A 165 -4.31 1.01 -2.59
N ASN A 166 -3.71 1.21 -3.77
CA ASN A 166 -4.15 0.55 -5.01
C ASN A 166 -4.10 -0.98 -4.90
N ASP A 167 -3.04 -1.56 -4.34
CA ASP A 167 -2.96 -3.01 -4.12
C ASP A 167 -4.06 -3.52 -3.17
N THR A 168 -4.55 -2.67 -2.26
CA THR A 168 -5.66 -3.00 -1.38
C THR A 168 -6.99 -2.89 -2.12
N LEU A 169 -7.19 -1.80 -2.86
CA LEU A 169 -8.37 -1.59 -3.71
C LEU A 169 -8.53 -2.68 -4.77
N ASP A 170 -7.44 -3.13 -5.40
CA ASP A 170 -7.47 -4.20 -6.38
C ASP A 170 -7.89 -5.54 -5.75
N ARG A 171 -7.41 -5.83 -4.54
CA ARG A 171 -7.84 -7.03 -3.79
C ARG A 171 -9.30 -6.96 -3.39
N GLU A 172 -9.77 -5.80 -2.95
CA GLU A 172 -11.17 -5.59 -2.61
C GLU A 172 -12.06 -5.68 -3.85
N ARG A 173 -11.65 -5.06 -4.97
CA ARG A 173 -12.33 -5.14 -6.26
C ARG A 173 -12.50 -6.59 -6.71
N GLU A 174 -11.43 -7.38 -6.70
CA GLU A 174 -11.48 -8.80 -7.07
C GLU A 174 -12.38 -9.60 -6.11
N PHE A 175 -12.29 -9.33 -4.80
CA PHE A 175 -13.11 -9.99 -3.80
C PHE A 175 -14.61 -9.74 -3.99
N TYR A 176 -15.01 -8.49 -4.23
CA TYR A 176 -16.41 -8.15 -4.47
C TYR A 176 -16.87 -8.64 -5.85
N PHE A 177 -16.04 -8.50 -6.88
CA PHE A 177 -16.34 -9.00 -8.22
C PHE A 177 -16.58 -10.51 -8.21
N GLY A 178 -15.70 -11.29 -7.58
CA GLY A 178 -15.86 -12.75 -7.45
C GLY A 178 -17.16 -13.14 -6.77
N LYS A 179 -17.54 -12.45 -5.68
CA LYS A 179 -18.83 -12.71 -5.01
C LYS A 179 -20.03 -12.44 -5.91
N LEU A 180 -20.03 -11.32 -6.64
CA LEU A 180 -21.10 -10.97 -7.56
C LEU A 180 -21.19 -11.98 -8.72
N ARG A 181 -20.03 -12.46 -9.20
CA ARG A 181 -19.96 -13.49 -10.24
C ARG A 181 -20.52 -14.84 -9.77
N ASP A 182 -20.19 -15.25 -8.54
CA ASP A 182 -20.75 -16.48 -7.94
C ASP A 182 -22.28 -16.38 -7.80
N ILE A 183 -22.80 -15.22 -7.39
CA ILE A 183 -24.24 -14.94 -7.29
C ILE A 183 -24.89 -15.02 -8.68
N GLU A 184 -24.30 -14.36 -9.68
CA GLU A 184 -24.79 -14.38 -11.06
C GLU A 184 -24.87 -15.81 -11.61
N GLU A 185 -23.79 -16.59 -11.46
CA GLU A 185 -23.74 -17.97 -11.92
C GLU A 185 -24.78 -18.85 -11.22
N MET A 186 -24.97 -18.65 -9.91
CA MET A 186 -26.00 -19.35 -9.15
C MET A 186 -27.41 -19.04 -9.69
N LEU A 187 -27.72 -17.77 -9.95
CA LEU A 187 -29.03 -17.35 -10.47
C LEU A 187 -29.28 -17.88 -11.89
N GLN A 188 -28.27 -17.81 -12.77
CA GLN A 188 -28.36 -18.35 -14.13
C GLN A 188 -28.62 -19.87 -14.13
N LYS A 189 -27.95 -20.63 -13.25
CA LYS A 189 -28.12 -22.10 -13.15
C LYS A 189 -29.47 -22.53 -12.57
N ARG A 190 -30.09 -21.70 -11.72
CA ARG A 190 -31.40 -22.00 -11.10
C ARG A 190 -32.58 -21.80 -12.06
N GLY A 191 -32.39 -21.10 -13.17
CA GLY A 191 -33.44 -20.82 -14.16
C GLY A 191 -34.26 -19.59 -13.77
N LEU A 192 -34.18 -18.54 -14.60
CA LEU A 192 -34.78 -17.22 -14.33
C LEU A 192 -36.31 -17.18 -14.48
N GLU A 193 -36.88 -18.18 -15.14
CA GLU A 193 -38.32 -18.26 -15.48
C GLU A 193 -39.22 -18.44 -14.25
N GLN A 194 -38.69 -18.84 -13.09
CA GLN A 194 -39.46 -19.04 -11.85
C GLN A 194 -39.09 -18.12 -10.68
N ASP A 195 -38.02 -17.32 -10.80
CA ASP A 195 -37.52 -16.48 -9.71
C ASP A 195 -37.56 -14.99 -10.10
N SER A 196 -38.64 -14.33 -9.71
CA SER A 196 -38.84 -12.90 -9.93
C SER A 196 -37.76 -12.06 -9.23
N LEU A 197 -37.33 -12.48 -8.04
CA LEU A 197 -36.27 -11.81 -7.29
C LEU A 197 -34.91 -12.01 -7.97
N GLY A 198 -34.61 -13.23 -8.43
CA GLY A 198 -33.39 -13.52 -9.19
C GLY A 198 -33.26 -12.64 -10.45
N SER A 199 -34.38 -12.41 -11.14
CA SER A 199 -34.43 -11.50 -12.29
C SER A 199 -34.16 -10.03 -11.92
N GLU A 200 -34.68 -9.56 -10.78
CA GLU A 200 -34.40 -8.22 -10.27
C GLU A 200 -32.94 -8.06 -9.84
N VAL A 201 -32.36 -9.07 -9.19
CA VAL A 201 -30.93 -9.07 -8.82
C VAL A 201 -30.04 -9.03 -10.06
N LEU A 202 -30.36 -9.75 -11.13
CA LEU A 202 -29.61 -9.66 -12.39
C LEU A 202 -29.69 -8.27 -13.03
N LYS A 203 -30.85 -7.59 -12.96
CA LYS A 203 -30.95 -6.20 -13.44
C LYS A 203 -30.02 -5.26 -12.68
N ILE A 204 -29.83 -5.49 -11.38
CA ILE A 204 -28.84 -4.74 -10.58
C ILE A 204 -27.41 -5.04 -11.06
N LEU A 205 -27.08 -6.31 -11.29
CA LEU A 205 -25.73 -6.74 -11.69
C LEU A 205 -25.35 -6.28 -13.11
N TYR A 206 -26.33 -6.12 -14.00
CA TYR A 206 -26.12 -5.67 -15.38
C TYR A 206 -26.39 -4.18 -15.60
N ALA A 207 -26.75 -3.44 -14.57
CA ALA A 207 -26.96 -2.00 -14.69
C ALA A 207 -25.69 -1.33 -15.22
N ALA A 208 -25.85 -0.46 -16.22
CA ALA A 208 -24.73 0.29 -16.78
C ALA A 208 -24.20 1.34 -15.79
N GLU A 209 -22.97 1.82 -15.97
CA GLU A 209 -22.39 2.87 -15.11
C GLU A 209 -23.21 4.17 -15.12
N GLU A 210 -23.95 4.41 -16.20
CA GLU A 210 -24.84 5.57 -16.39
C GLU A 210 -26.22 5.38 -15.72
N GLU A 211 -26.55 4.16 -15.30
CA GLU A 211 -27.80 3.80 -14.66
C GLU A 211 -27.68 3.86 -13.14
N GLN A 212 -28.51 4.70 -12.53
CA GLN A 212 -28.62 4.76 -11.08
C GLN A 212 -29.59 3.70 -10.59
N VAL A 213 -29.06 2.74 -9.82
CA VAL A 213 -29.83 1.68 -9.17
C VAL A 213 -30.22 2.10 -7.75
N SER A 214 -31.51 2.03 -7.41
CA SER A 214 -32.01 2.30 -6.06
C SER A 214 -33.07 1.27 -5.64
N VAL A 215 -33.13 0.99 -4.34
CA VAL A 215 -34.11 0.09 -3.72
C VAL A 215 -34.81 0.85 -2.60
N ASP A 216 -36.14 0.91 -2.65
CA ASP A 216 -36.95 1.61 -1.65
C ASP A 216 -37.07 0.82 -0.32
N GLU A 217 -37.65 1.43 0.72
CA GLU A 217 -37.88 0.78 2.02
C GLU A 217 -38.79 -0.45 1.96
N LYS A 218 -39.53 -0.62 0.85
CA LYS A 218 -40.43 -1.75 0.61
C LYS A 218 -39.77 -2.86 -0.22
N GLY A 219 -38.53 -2.66 -0.67
CA GLY A 219 -37.75 -3.62 -1.46
C GLY A 219 -37.97 -3.53 -2.98
N ASN A 220 -38.60 -2.47 -3.50
CA ASN A 220 -38.81 -2.32 -4.94
C ASN A 220 -37.57 -1.73 -5.62
N LEU A 221 -37.15 -2.35 -6.72
CA LEU A 221 -36.03 -1.91 -7.55
C LEU A 221 -36.44 -0.80 -8.55
N THR A 222 -35.70 0.29 -8.55
CA THR A 222 -35.82 1.37 -9.56
C THR A 222 -34.47 1.61 -10.22
N ILE A 223 -34.44 1.60 -11.55
CA ILE A 223 -33.25 1.90 -12.37
C ILE A 223 -33.57 3.13 -13.23
N THR A 224 -32.81 4.21 -13.06
CA THR A 224 -32.98 5.47 -13.81
C THR A 224 -31.71 5.83 -14.55
N GLN A 225 -31.82 6.24 -15.81
CA GLN A 225 -30.68 6.79 -16.55
C GLN A 225 -30.32 8.18 -16.01
N SER A 226 -29.04 8.40 -15.72
CA SER A 226 -28.52 9.70 -15.35
C SER A 226 -28.48 10.59 -16.60
N ASN A 227 -29.53 11.39 -16.82
CA ASN A 227 -29.53 12.39 -17.89
C ASN A 227 -28.44 13.43 -17.62
N ASN A 228 -27.26 13.28 -18.25
CA ASN A 228 -26.27 14.35 -18.33
C ASN A 228 -26.71 15.35 -19.40
N ALA A 229 -27.73 16.16 -19.08
CA ALA A 229 -28.13 17.29 -19.89
C ALA A 229 -27.16 18.44 -19.62
N GLU A 230 -26.03 18.46 -20.33
CA GLU A 230 -25.26 19.69 -20.53
C GLU A 230 -26.17 20.73 -21.21
N SER A 231 -26.63 21.70 -20.43
CA SER A 231 -27.25 22.92 -20.94
C SER A 231 -26.20 23.72 -21.72
N GLY A 232 -26.09 23.43 -23.01
CA GLY A 232 -25.45 24.32 -23.98
C GLY A 232 -26.21 25.64 -24.01
N ALA A 233 -25.62 26.69 -23.45
CA ALA A 233 -26.14 28.05 -23.58
C ALA A 233 -26.14 28.47 -25.07
N PRO A 234 -27.24 29.01 -25.62
CA PRO A 234 -27.22 29.53 -26.98
C PRO A 234 -26.46 30.86 -26.96
N MET A 235 -25.41 30.92 -27.80
CA MET A 235 -24.72 32.16 -28.14
C MET A 235 -25.65 32.96 -29.05
N GLU A 236 -26.34 33.97 -28.50
CA GLU A 236 -27.06 34.98 -29.29
C GLU A 236 -26.06 35.81 -30.12
N GLN A 237 -26.43 36.02 -31.38
CA GLN A 237 -25.71 36.82 -32.38
C GLN A 237 -25.94 38.32 -32.20
#